data_AF-A0A2H5YWX1-F1
#
_entry.id   AF-A0A2H5YWX1-F1
#
_cell.length_a   1.000
_cell.length_b   1.000
_cell.length_c   1.000
_cell.angle_alpha   90.00
_cell.angle_beta   90.00
_cell.angle_gamma   90.00
#
_symmetry.space_group_name_H-M   'P 1'
#
loop_
_entity.id
_entity.type
_entity.pdbx_description
1 polymer ?
#
loop_
_entity_poly.entity_id
_entity_poly.type
_entity_poly.pdbx_seq_one_letter_code
_entity_poly.pdbx_strand_id
1 'polypeptide(L)'
;MIDAALQLALPSGWRALPDGERAWIVFPAGRPIFPVVVGVISLASPRPRLVAERALPVMFCGRNRFDPPRDRLPWANRIDELGSVEPEPRHLRATFRFALAPKTFFRGLYRDVVGLRRLPDGSVQGGLCTGLSRVALARALGRLREQEALRDLVLVLHGRQLSDRALLAGLPWFLFPSPRRAYQAFVEDLLEQSWSERCFDLNVPRPWRRDVVRALLGQGHTVVPYAFCQRDADHARVWVYDPNLPDQADATVVTFDLRHDRYAYPPLAVDEQRTTVVAVPLAAYLRGNTAVLASLGNLLLFWFGNRRRGTTLAVLLALAGSLAWLLGKRVSGRIGSGRSRGTRRQRRFTGASRSAAASAASASRR
;
A
#
# COMPACT_ATOMS: atom_id res chain seq x y z
N MET A 1 -21.78 -49.50 7.68
CA MET A 1 -21.35 -48.98 8.99
C MET A 1 -20.76 -47.61 8.74
N ILE A 2 -21.33 -46.59 9.36
CA ILE A 2 -21.04 -45.18 9.08
C ILE A 2 -19.80 -44.79 9.89
N ASP A 3 -18.64 -44.73 9.25
CA ASP A 3 -17.37 -44.29 9.84
C ASP A 3 -17.28 -42.73 9.87
N ALA A 4 -18.40 -42.06 10.14
CA ALA A 4 -18.56 -40.60 10.07
C ALA A 4 -18.09 -39.85 11.33
N ALA A 5 -17.16 -40.43 12.09
CA ALA A 5 -16.72 -39.86 13.36
C ALA A 5 -15.34 -39.19 13.24
N LEU A 6 -14.98 -38.61 12.09
CA LEU A 6 -13.75 -37.86 11.92
C LEU A 6 -14.04 -36.39 11.61
N GLN A 7 -13.37 -35.49 12.32
CA GLN A 7 -13.42 -34.06 12.12
C GLN A 7 -12.01 -33.52 11.89
N LEU A 8 -11.89 -32.52 11.02
CA LEU A 8 -10.64 -31.82 10.80
C LEU A 8 -10.49 -30.66 11.81
N ALA A 9 -9.41 -30.68 12.58
CA ALA A 9 -8.93 -29.53 13.34
C ALA A 9 -8.07 -28.66 12.42
N LEU A 10 -8.55 -27.45 12.16
CA LEU A 10 -7.93 -26.49 11.25
C LEU A 10 -7.41 -25.27 12.00
N PRO A 11 -6.49 -24.49 11.39
CA PRO A 11 -6.16 -23.18 11.88
C PRO A 11 -7.38 -22.26 12.03
N SER A 12 -7.29 -21.32 12.97
CA SER A 12 -8.40 -20.42 13.30
C SER A 12 -8.96 -19.70 12.07
N GLY A 13 -10.28 -19.71 11.93
CA GLY A 13 -11.01 -19.07 10.83
C GLY A 13 -11.12 -19.89 9.55
N TRP A 14 -10.31 -20.94 9.38
CA TRP A 14 -10.42 -21.84 8.24
C TRP A 14 -11.64 -22.75 8.40
N ARG A 15 -12.22 -23.15 7.27
CA ARG A 15 -13.39 -24.04 7.24
C ARG A 15 -13.07 -25.29 6.43
N ALA A 16 -13.70 -26.40 6.77
CA ALA A 16 -13.65 -27.62 5.97
C ALA A 16 -15.06 -28.09 5.65
N LEU A 17 -15.21 -28.65 4.46
CA LEU A 17 -16.35 -29.48 4.09
C LEU A 17 -15.85 -30.90 3.81
N PRO A 18 -16.51 -31.95 4.32
CA PRO A 18 -16.17 -33.32 3.94
C PRO A 18 -16.40 -33.52 2.44
N ASP A 19 -15.49 -34.24 1.80
CA ASP A 19 -15.50 -34.57 0.37
C ASP A 19 -15.25 -36.07 0.20
N GLY A 20 -16.20 -36.88 0.67
CA GLY A 20 -16.06 -38.33 0.82
C GLY A 20 -15.65 -38.76 2.23
N GLU A 21 -15.31 -40.04 2.40
CA GLU A 21 -15.11 -40.64 3.73
C GLU A 21 -13.82 -40.18 4.44
N ARG A 22 -12.78 -39.82 3.69
CA ARG A 22 -11.44 -39.48 4.23
C ARG A 22 -10.81 -38.27 3.56
N ALA A 23 -11.62 -37.41 2.96
CA ALA A 23 -11.17 -36.21 2.29
C ALA A 23 -12.01 -35.02 2.71
N TRP A 24 -11.38 -33.84 2.67
CA TRP A 24 -11.99 -32.58 3.04
C TRP A 24 -11.54 -31.50 2.06
N ILE A 25 -12.49 -30.69 1.61
CA ILE A 25 -12.20 -29.43 0.95
C ILE A 25 -12.02 -28.37 2.03
N VAL A 26 -10.82 -27.77 2.08
CA VAL A 26 -10.47 -26.73 3.04
C VAL A 26 -10.57 -25.36 2.38
N PHE A 27 -11.18 -24.43 3.09
CA PHE A 27 -11.31 -23.02 2.72
C PHE A 27 -10.48 -22.18 3.69
N PRO A 28 -9.22 -21.85 3.33
CA PRO A 28 -8.39 -20.95 4.10
C PRO A 28 -9.02 -19.58 4.26
N ALA A 29 -8.79 -18.95 5.41
CA ALA A 29 -9.20 -17.58 5.67
C ALA A 29 -8.07 -16.78 6.32
N GLY A 30 -8.06 -15.48 6.05
CA GLY A 30 -7.06 -14.55 6.60
C GLY A 30 -5.70 -14.65 5.92
N ARG A 31 -4.68 -14.11 6.60
CA ARG A 31 -3.31 -14.01 6.09
C ARG A 31 -2.65 -15.39 5.98
N PRO A 32 -1.60 -15.53 5.14
CA PRO A 32 -0.75 -16.72 5.16
C PRO A 32 -0.25 -17.01 6.57
N ILE A 33 -0.46 -18.25 7.03
CA ILE A 33 -0.07 -18.73 8.35
C ILE A 33 0.92 -19.88 8.20
N PHE A 34 1.94 -19.90 9.05
CA PHE A 34 2.99 -20.91 9.00
C PHE A 34 3.46 -21.26 10.42
N PRO A 35 3.78 -22.54 10.70
CA PRO A 35 3.48 -23.70 9.85
C PRO A 35 1.96 -23.94 9.72
N VAL A 36 1.52 -24.53 8.61
CA VAL A 36 0.13 -24.99 8.47
C VAL A 36 0.00 -26.36 9.12
N VAL A 37 -0.57 -26.39 10.32
CA VAL A 37 -0.79 -27.63 11.07
C VAL A 37 -2.27 -28.00 10.99
N VAL A 38 -2.54 -29.24 10.59
CA VAL A 38 -3.88 -29.82 10.51
C VAL A 38 -3.94 -31.05 11.40
N GLY A 39 -4.97 -31.12 12.23
CA GLY A 39 -5.26 -32.27 13.08
C GLY A 39 -6.47 -33.04 12.58
N VAL A 40 -6.52 -34.34 12.86
CA VAL A 40 -7.72 -35.17 12.70
C VAL A 40 -8.20 -35.55 14.10
N ILE A 41 -9.46 -35.24 14.38
CA ILE A 41 -10.12 -35.55 15.65
C ILE A 41 -11.10 -36.69 15.40
N SER A 42 -10.99 -37.76 16.18
CA SER A 42 -12.02 -38.79 16.25
C SER A 42 -13.09 -38.43 17.27
N LEU A 43 -14.35 -38.48 16.81
CA LEU A 43 -15.58 -38.31 17.56
C LEU A 43 -16.21 -39.66 17.94
N ALA A 44 -15.53 -40.78 17.68
CA ALA A 44 -16.06 -42.13 17.93
C ALA A 44 -16.13 -42.48 19.43
N SER A 45 -15.45 -41.70 20.27
CA SER A 45 -15.46 -41.83 21.72
C SER A 45 -16.27 -40.70 22.37
N PRO A 46 -16.78 -40.88 23.61
CA PRO A 46 -17.51 -39.84 24.34
C PRO A 46 -16.73 -38.52 24.53
N ARG A 47 -15.40 -38.60 24.41
CA ARG A 47 -14.50 -37.46 24.38
C ARG A 47 -13.79 -37.40 23.03
N PRO A 48 -13.88 -36.27 22.30
CA PRO A 48 -13.11 -36.06 21.09
C PRO A 48 -11.61 -36.26 21.34
N ARG A 49 -10.94 -37.03 20.48
CA ARG A 49 -9.50 -37.32 20.61
C ARG A 49 -8.77 -36.95 19.33
N LEU A 50 -7.69 -36.18 19.44
CA LEU A 50 -6.74 -35.97 18.34
C LEU A 50 -6.07 -37.32 18.02
N VAL A 51 -6.29 -37.82 16.81
CA VAL A 51 -5.75 -39.10 16.33
C VAL A 51 -4.52 -38.93 15.45
N ALA A 52 -4.40 -37.78 14.78
CA ALA A 52 -3.24 -37.44 13.98
C ALA A 52 -3.07 -35.92 13.91
N GLU A 53 -1.83 -35.47 13.81
CA GLU A 53 -1.49 -34.09 13.52
C GLU A 53 -0.36 -34.08 12.49
N ARG A 54 -0.47 -33.20 11.50
CA ARG A 54 0.51 -33.09 10.42
C ARG A 54 0.73 -31.63 10.06
N ALA A 55 2.00 -31.25 9.92
CA ALA A 55 2.37 -30.04 9.21
C ALA A 55 2.29 -30.30 7.71
N LEU A 56 1.55 -29.46 6.99
CA LEU A 56 1.34 -29.57 5.55
C LEU A 56 2.25 -28.58 4.81
N PRO A 57 2.88 -28.99 3.69
CA PRO A 57 3.65 -28.10 2.84
C PRO A 57 2.70 -27.25 1.97
N VAL A 58 2.09 -26.23 2.57
CA VAL A 58 1.15 -25.33 1.88
C VAL A 58 1.89 -24.12 1.32
N MET A 59 1.55 -23.74 0.09
CA MET A 59 1.98 -22.49 -0.52
C MET A 59 0.75 -21.60 -0.72
N PHE A 60 0.77 -20.39 -0.15
CA PHE A 60 -0.27 -19.40 -0.40
C PHE A 60 0.15 -18.53 -1.56
N CYS A 61 -0.69 -18.42 -2.59
CA CYS A 61 -0.48 -17.50 -3.70
C CYS A 61 -1.74 -16.68 -3.94
N GLY A 62 -1.55 -15.46 -4.42
CA GLY A 62 -2.64 -14.58 -4.82
C GLY A 62 -2.23 -13.71 -6.00
N ARG A 63 -3.21 -13.26 -6.77
CA ARG A 63 -3.00 -12.43 -7.96
C ARG A 63 -3.91 -11.21 -7.89
N ASN A 64 -3.33 -10.05 -8.15
CA ASN A 64 -4.04 -8.80 -8.36
C ASN A 64 -4.74 -8.84 -9.73
N ARG A 65 -5.73 -7.97 -9.94
CA ARG A 65 -6.42 -7.86 -11.24
C ARG A 65 -5.51 -7.36 -12.37
N PHE A 66 -4.43 -6.65 -12.01
CA PHE A 66 -3.44 -6.14 -12.95
C PHE A 66 -2.77 -7.29 -13.69
N ASP A 67 -2.83 -7.25 -15.02
CA ASP A 67 -2.23 -8.25 -15.90
C ASP A 67 -1.21 -7.57 -16.82
N PRO A 68 0.10 -7.77 -16.63
CA PRO A 68 1.13 -7.02 -17.36
C PRO A 68 0.99 -7.05 -18.89
N PRO A 69 0.74 -8.19 -19.57
CA PRO A 69 0.58 -8.20 -21.02
C PRO A 69 -0.59 -7.34 -21.53
N ARG A 70 -1.68 -7.27 -20.76
CA ARG A 70 -2.89 -6.52 -21.13
C ARG A 70 -2.85 -5.06 -20.70
N ASP A 71 -2.36 -4.79 -19.50
CA ASP A 71 -2.56 -3.52 -18.80
C ASP A 71 -1.33 -2.59 -18.87
N ARG A 72 -0.18 -3.08 -19.34
CA ARG A 72 1.02 -2.26 -19.56
C ARG A 72 0.77 -1.10 -20.53
N LEU A 73 1.59 -0.08 -20.39
CA LEU A 73 1.65 1.02 -21.35
C LEU A 73 2.52 0.62 -22.55
N PRO A 74 2.29 1.21 -23.73
CA PRO A 74 3.02 0.84 -24.94
C PRO A 74 4.47 1.34 -24.98
N TRP A 75 4.94 2.00 -23.91
CA TRP A 75 6.29 2.55 -23.81
C TRP A 75 6.92 2.11 -22.49
N ALA A 76 8.17 1.67 -22.56
CA ALA A 76 9.03 1.53 -21.40
C ALA A 76 9.47 2.91 -20.89
N ASN A 77 9.89 2.96 -19.63
CA ASN A 77 10.52 4.12 -19.02
C ASN A 77 11.97 4.30 -19.52
N ARG A 78 12.13 4.55 -20.81
CA ARG A 78 13.43 4.72 -21.46
C ARG A 78 13.35 5.84 -22.49
N ILE A 79 14.47 6.53 -22.67
CA ILE A 79 14.52 7.74 -23.50
C ILE A 79 14.39 7.44 -25.00
N ASP A 80 14.78 6.25 -25.43
CA ASP A 80 14.61 5.73 -26.79
C ASP A 80 13.15 5.42 -27.15
N GLU A 81 12.33 5.05 -26.16
CA GLU A 81 10.90 4.78 -26.37
C GLU A 81 10.01 6.02 -26.12
N LEU A 82 10.24 6.73 -25.01
CA LEU A 82 9.44 7.91 -24.67
C LEU A 82 9.92 9.19 -25.37
N GLY A 83 11.16 9.20 -25.86
CA GLY A 83 11.86 10.43 -26.22
C GLY A 83 12.23 11.26 -24.99
N SER A 84 12.93 12.37 -25.24
CA SER A 84 13.15 13.38 -24.21
C SER A 84 11.82 13.99 -23.77
N VAL A 85 11.65 14.15 -22.47
CA VAL A 85 10.49 14.77 -21.83
C VAL A 85 10.99 15.94 -20.98
N GLU A 86 10.60 17.14 -21.39
CA GLU A 86 10.70 18.32 -20.57
C GLU A 86 9.32 18.68 -20.00
N PRO A 87 9.22 19.01 -18.71
CA PRO A 87 7.94 19.36 -18.11
C PRO A 87 7.45 20.69 -18.66
N GLU A 88 6.17 20.76 -19.01
CA GLU A 88 5.55 22.00 -19.45
C GLU A 88 4.67 22.64 -18.36
N PRO A 89 4.49 23.97 -18.37
CA PRO A 89 3.60 24.65 -17.42
C PRO A 89 2.15 24.14 -17.46
N ARG A 90 1.69 23.59 -18.60
CA ARG A 90 0.36 22.96 -18.69
C ARG A 90 0.25 21.72 -17.80
N HIS A 91 1.28 20.90 -17.73
CA HIS A 91 1.26 19.69 -16.88
C HIS A 91 1.27 20.06 -15.40
N LEU A 92 2.01 21.10 -15.00
CA LEU A 92 1.96 21.59 -13.62
C LEU A 92 0.53 22.02 -13.22
N ARG A 93 -0.14 22.78 -14.10
CA ARG A 93 -1.53 23.24 -13.87
C ARG A 93 -2.54 22.08 -13.84
N ALA A 94 -2.33 21.07 -14.68
CA ALA A 94 -3.13 19.84 -14.64
C ALA A 94 -2.85 18.99 -13.38
N THR A 95 -1.63 19.05 -12.86
CA THR A 95 -1.20 18.30 -11.67
C THR A 95 -1.73 18.93 -10.39
N PHE A 96 -1.58 20.25 -10.24
CA PHE A 96 -1.89 20.96 -9.01
C PHE A 96 -2.87 22.11 -9.23
N ARG A 97 -3.95 22.10 -8.44
CA ARG A 97 -4.83 23.26 -8.26
C ARG A 97 -4.14 24.37 -7.46
N PHE A 98 -3.23 24.00 -6.55
CA PHE A 98 -2.52 24.97 -5.70
C PHE A 98 -1.09 24.53 -5.38
N ALA A 99 -0.15 25.44 -5.54
CA ALA A 99 1.25 25.33 -5.13
C ALA A 99 1.73 26.71 -4.67
N LEU A 100 2.60 26.76 -3.65
CA LEU A 100 3.19 28.04 -3.20
C LEU A 100 4.30 28.45 -4.17
N ALA A 101 4.33 29.73 -4.54
CA ALA A 101 5.30 30.28 -5.50
C ALA A 101 5.45 29.37 -6.76
N PRO A 102 4.37 29.12 -7.53
CA PRO A 102 4.32 28.05 -8.52
C PRO A 102 5.38 28.20 -9.63
N LYS A 103 5.78 29.42 -9.99
CA LYS A 103 6.88 29.66 -10.95
C LYS A 103 8.22 29.15 -10.43
N THR A 104 8.52 29.39 -9.14
CA THR A 104 9.76 28.94 -8.49
C THR A 104 9.74 27.44 -8.27
N PHE A 105 8.59 26.90 -7.84
CA PHE A 105 8.40 25.45 -7.70
C PHE A 105 8.57 24.72 -9.04
N PHE A 106 8.00 25.27 -10.11
CA PHE A 106 8.13 24.74 -11.47
C PHE A 106 9.58 24.72 -11.96
N ARG A 107 10.30 25.84 -11.79
CA ARG A 107 11.70 25.96 -12.23
C ARG A 107 12.69 25.15 -11.39
N GLY A 108 12.31 24.76 -10.18
CA GLY A 108 13.10 23.93 -9.27
C GLY A 108 12.58 22.49 -9.22
N LEU A 109 12.17 22.07 -8.02
CA LEU A 109 11.85 20.69 -7.67
C LEU A 109 10.90 19.98 -8.65
N TYR A 110 9.87 20.65 -9.17
CA TYR A 110 8.96 20.02 -10.13
C TYR A 110 9.68 19.60 -11.41
N ARG A 111 10.58 20.45 -11.94
CA ARG A 111 11.34 20.14 -13.16
C ARG A 111 12.45 19.13 -12.95
N ASP A 112 13.02 19.09 -11.74
CA ASP A 112 14.03 18.08 -11.40
C ASP A 112 13.43 16.67 -11.28
N VAL A 113 12.15 16.59 -10.89
CA VAL A 113 11.44 15.33 -10.70
C VAL A 113 10.70 14.90 -11.98
N VAL A 114 9.97 15.81 -12.61
CA VAL A 114 9.17 15.51 -13.80
C VAL A 114 10.01 15.77 -15.05
N GLY A 115 10.74 14.75 -15.51
CA GLY A 115 11.52 14.86 -16.73
C GLY A 115 12.25 13.57 -17.08
N LEU A 116 12.66 13.48 -18.35
CA LEU A 116 13.53 12.44 -18.88
C LEU A 116 14.39 13.08 -19.96
N ARG A 117 15.69 13.21 -19.72
CA ARG A 117 16.56 13.94 -20.66
C ARG A 117 17.92 13.26 -20.81
N ARG A 118 18.49 13.41 -21.99
CA ARG A 118 19.89 13.05 -22.26
C ARG A 118 20.76 14.26 -21.88
N LEU A 119 21.74 14.02 -21.03
CA LEU A 119 22.75 15.01 -20.66
C LEU A 119 23.83 15.10 -21.75
N PRO A 120 24.63 16.18 -21.77
CA PRO A 120 25.68 16.38 -22.77
C PRO A 120 26.75 15.27 -22.80
N ASP A 121 26.97 14.60 -21.67
CA ASP A 121 27.88 13.45 -21.53
C ASP A 121 27.26 12.13 -22.03
N GLY A 122 26.05 12.19 -22.60
CA GLY A 122 25.32 11.04 -23.12
C GLY A 122 24.51 10.27 -22.08
N SER A 123 24.69 10.55 -20.77
CA SER A 123 23.96 9.90 -19.70
C SER A 123 22.48 10.33 -19.69
N VAL A 124 21.60 9.49 -19.14
CA VAL A 124 20.17 9.78 -19.03
C VAL A 124 19.84 10.18 -17.60
N GLN A 125 19.16 11.31 -17.45
CA GLN A 125 18.68 11.83 -16.17
C GLN A 125 17.15 11.78 -16.10
N GLY A 126 16.64 11.35 -14.96
CA GLY A 126 15.21 11.31 -14.67
C GLY A 126 14.56 9.98 -15.06
N GLY A 127 13.25 10.02 -15.24
CA GLY A 127 12.43 8.83 -15.49
C GLY A 127 11.01 9.05 -14.99
N LEU A 128 10.05 8.45 -15.69
CA LEU A 128 8.62 8.58 -15.42
C LEU A 128 8.04 7.31 -14.78
N CYS A 129 8.86 6.45 -14.16
CA CYS A 129 8.44 5.16 -13.61
C CYS A 129 7.22 5.28 -12.68
N THR A 130 7.18 6.28 -11.79
CA THR A 130 6.01 6.53 -10.94
C THR A 130 4.76 6.83 -11.76
N GLY A 131 4.86 7.64 -12.81
CA GLY A 131 3.70 7.97 -13.64
C GLY A 131 3.22 6.76 -14.43
N LEU A 132 4.14 6.05 -15.07
CA LEU A 132 3.87 4.86 -15.87
C LEU A 132 3.19 3.77 -15.04
N SER A 133 3.75 3.44 -13.88
CA SER A 133 3.19 2.44 -12.97
C SER A 133 1.81 2.84 -12.44
N ARG A 134 1.63 4.11 -12.06
CA ARG A 134 0.35 4.60 -11.51
C ARG A 134 -0.73 4.69 -12.58
N VAL A 135 -0.40 5.10 -13.81
CA VAL A 135 -1.33 5.11 -14.94
C VAL A 135 -1.69 3.69 -15.35
N ALA A 136 -0.72 2.78 -15.47
CA ALA A 136 -1.00 1.38 -15.79
C ALA A 136 -1.94 0.74 -14.77
N LEU A 137 -1.68 0.94 -13.47
CA LEU A 137 -2.56 0.44 -12.40
C LEU A 137 -3.95 1.11 -12.44
N ALA A 138 -4.03 2.43 -12.65
CA ALA A 138 -5.31 3.13 -12.76
C ALA A 138 -6.13 2.64 -13.95
N ARG A 139 -5.48 2.33 -15.08
CA ARG A 139 -6.11 1.73 -16.27
C ARG A 139 -6.67 0.35 -15.96
N ALA A 140 -5.88 -0.53 -15.36
CA ALA A 140 -6.30 -1.89 -14.99
C ALA A 140 -7.53 -1.90 -14.05
N LEU A 141 -7.63 -0.87 -13.21
CA LEU A 141 -8.74 -0.69 -12.25
C LEU A 141 -9.93 0.10 -12.84
N GLY A 142 -9.90 0.47 -14.12
CA GLY A 142 -10.98 1.23 -14.76
C GLY A 142 -11.18 2.63 -14.18
N ARG A 143 -10.11 3.26 -13.69
CA ARG A 143 -10.16 4.60 -13.04
C ARG A 143 -9.81 5.75 -13.99
N LEU A 144 -9.38 5.45 -15.21
CA LEU A 144 -9.07 6.44 -16.24
C LEU A 144 -10.27 6.64 -17.16
N ARG A 145 -10.38 7.83 -17.75
CA ARG A 145 -11.40 8.09 -18.79
C ARG A 145 -10.83 7.70 -20.15
N GLU A 146 -11.64 7.10 -21.02
CA GLU A 146 -11.19 6.56 -22.33
C GLU A 146 -10.57 7.61 -23.27
N GLN A 147 -10.95 8.88 -23.11
CA GLN A 147 -10.51 9.99 -23.98
C GLN A 147 -9.22 10.67 -23.51
N GLU A 148 -8.63 10.26 -22.39
CA GLU A 148 -7.45 10.91 -21.84
C GLU A 148 -6.17 10.46 -22.56
N ALA A 149 -5.35 11.43 -22.99
CA ALA A 149 -4.04 11.14 -23.55
C ALA A 149 -3.14 10.51 -22.48
N LEU A 150 -2.83 9.21 -22.63
CA LEU A 150 -2.09 8.41 -21.64
C LEU A 150 -0.75 9.06 -21.25
N ARG A 151 -0.04 9.65 -22.21
CA ARG A 151 1.24 10.33 -21.95
C ARG A 151 1.09 11.55 -21.04
N ASP A 152 0.06 12.36 -21.22
CA ASP A 152 -0.21 13.50 -20.34
C ASP A 152 -0.61 13.03 -18.94
N LEU A 153 -1.40 11.96 -18.84
CA LEU A 153 -1.71 11.34 -17.55
C LEU A 153 -0.46 10.82 -16.83
N VAL A 154 0.50 10.24 -17.56
CA VAL A 154 1.77 9.78 -17.00
C VAL A 154 2.51 10.96 -16.37
N LEU A 155 2.63 12.07 -17.08
CA LEU A 155 3.29 13.27 -16.56
C LEU A 155 2.57 13.85 -15.34
N VAL A 156 1.24 13.91 -15.39
CA VAL A 156 0.41 14.38 -14.28
C VAL A 156 0.58 13.47 -13.06
N LEU A 157 0.36 12.16 -13.18
CA LEU A 157 0.47 11.24 -12.05
C LEU A 157 1.92 11.11 -11.54
N HIS A 158 2.91 11.24 -12.41
CA HIS A 158 4.30 11.34 -11.99
C HIS A 158 4.52 12.60 -11.15
N GLY A 159 4.04 13.77 -11.60
CA GLY A 159 4.11 15.01 -10.83
C GLY A 159 3.41 14.94 -9.48
N ARG A 160 2.32 14.16 -9.36
CA ARG A 160 1.56 14.01 -8.11
C ARG A 160 2.30 13.28 -7.00
N GLN A 161 3.48 12.71 -7.25
CA GLN A 161 4.37 12.27 -6.17
C GLN A 161 4.79 13.42 -5.24
N LEU A 162 4.79 14.66 -5.75
CA LEU A 162 5.04 15.88 -4.99
C LEU A 162 3.76 16.46 -4.35
N SER A 163 2.62 15.78 -4.47
CA SER A 163 1.38 16.26 -3.84
C SER A 163 1.40 16.05 -2.33
N ASP A 164 0.74 16.95 -1.60
CA ASP A 164 0.63 16.86 -0.14
C ASP A 164 0.03 15.51 0.28
N ARG A 165 -0.96 15.02 -0.49
CA ARG A 165 -1.63 13.75 -0.22
C ARG A 165 -0.69 12.56 -0.43
N ALA A 166 0.10 12.55 -1.50
CA ALA A 166 1.08 11.47 -1.74
C ALA A 166 2.19 11.50 -0.68
N LEU A 167 2.73 12.69 -0.37
CA LEU A 167 3.75 12.87 0.65
C LEU A 167 3.28 12.43 2.03
N LEU A 168 2.07 12.84 2.45
CA LEU A 168 1.49 12.45 3.74
C LEU A 168 1.14 10.96 3.78
N ALA A 169 0.68 10.37 2.67
CA ALA A 169 0.43 8.93 2.60
C ALA A 169 1.72 8.11 2.64
N GLY A 170 2.82 8.65 2.09
CA GLY A 170 4.16 8.05 2.12
C GLY A 170 4.90 8.24 3.45
N LEU A 171 4.59 9.30 4.20
CA LEU A 171 5.33 9.69 5.40
C LEU A 171 5.46 8.58 6.46
N PRO A 172 4.41 7.80 6.80
CA PRO A 172 4.54 6.72 7.77
C PRO A 172 5.51 5.63 7.32
N TRP A 173 5.53 5.32 6.02
CA TRP A 173 6.44 4.33 5.44
C TRP A 173 7.88 4.84 5.45
N PHE A 174 8.07 6.12 5.15
CA PHE A 174 9.38 6.73 5.13
C PHE A 174 9.99 6.82 6.53
N LEU A 175 9.21 7.24 7.54
CA LEU A 175 9.69 7.39 8.92
C LEU A 175 9.86 6.05 9.65
N PHE A 176 9.00 5.07 9.34
CA PHE A 176 9.02 3.74 9.95
C PHE A 176 9.12 2.66 8.87
N PRO A 177 10.27 2.60 8.16
CA PRO A 177 10.45 1.73 7.01
C PRO A 177 10.40 0.25 7.40
N SER A 178 9.56 -0.51 6.71
CA SER A 178 9.42 -1.96 6.91
C SER A 178 8.92 -2.65 5.63
N PRO A 179 9.81 -3.31 4.88
CA PRO A 179 9.45 -4.17 3.76
C PRO A 179 8.38 -5.22 4.10
N ARG A 180 8.43 -5.82 5.31
CA ARG A 180 7.40 -6.73 5.80
C ARG A 180 6.03 -6.07 5.84
N ARG A 181 5.93 -4.84 6.34
CA ARG A 181 4.65 -4.10 6.36
C ARG A 181 4.15 -3.78 4.95
N ALA A 182 5.05 -3.50 4.01
CA ALA A 182 4.69 -3.23 2.61
C ALA A 182 4.09 -4.47 1.94
N TYR A 183 4.73 -5.63 2.13
CA TYR A 183 4.20 -6.93 1.70
C TYR A 183 2.85 -7.26 2.34
N GLN A 184 2.76 -7.15 3.67
CA GLN A 184 1.53 -7.44 4.40
C GLN A 184 0.37 -6.56 3.95
N ALA A 185 0.59 -5.26 3.75
CA ALA A 185 -0.44 -4.36 3.26
C ALA A 185 -0.93 -4.71 1.84
N PHE A 186 -0.05 -5.18 0.97
CA PHE A 186 -0.45 -5.68 -0.36
C PHE A 186 -1.30 -6.96 -0.25
N VAL A 187 -0.89 -7.92 0.58
CA VAL A 187 -1.64 -9.16 0.80
C VAL A 187 -2.99 -8.89 1.46
N GLU A 188 -3.04 -7.99 2.45
CA GLU A 188 -4.27 -7.55 3.10
C GLU A 188 -5.26 -6.95 2.09
N ASP A 189 -4.81 -6.03 1.23
CA ASP A 189 -5.67 -5.47 0.19
C ASP A 189 -6.26 -6.58 -0.70
N LEU A 190 -5.45 -7.55 -1.13
CA LEU A 190 -5.91 -8.67 -1.96
C LEU A 190 -6.93 -9.56 -1.25
N LEU A 191 -6.71 -9.85 0.04
CA LEU A 191 -7.62 -10.70 0.82
C LEU A 191 -8.95 -10.00 1.13
N GLU A 192 -8.92 -8.69 1.38
CA GLU A 192 -10.11 -7.92 1.75
C GLU A 192 -10.92 -7.44 0.54
N GLN A 193 -10.25 -7.07 -0.55
CA GLN A 193 -10.87 -6.38 -1.69
C GLN A 193 -10.74 -7.14 -3.01
N SER A 194 -10.04 -8.28 -3.03
CA SER A 194 -9.69 -9.01 -4.26
C SER A 194 -8.80 -8.23 -5.25
N TRP A 195 -8.28 -7.07 -4.86
CA TRP A 195 -7.34 -6.26 -5.62
C TRP A 195 -6.45 -5.44 -4.68
N SER A 196 -5.34 -4.90 -5.18
CA SER A 196 -4.58 -3.87 -4.48
C SER A 196 -4.37 -2.64 -5.35
N GLU A 197 -4.59 -1.48 -4.75
CA GLU A 197 -4.30 -0.17 -5.36
C GLU A 197 -2.86 0.30 -5.07
N ARG A 198 -2.01 -0.51 -4.44
CA ARG A 198 -0.66 -0.11 -4.06
C ARG A 198 0.34 -0.33 -5.19
N CYS A 199 1.21 0.64 -5.38
CA CYS A 199 2.49 0.41 -6.05
C CYS A 199 3.59 0.33 -4.99
N PHE A 200 4.68 -0.37 -5.32
CA PHE A 200 5.88 -0.38 -4.51
C PHE A 200 6.86 0.65 -5.08
N ASP A 201 7.14 1.68 -4.29
CA ASP A 201 8.24 2.60 -4.53
C ASP A 201 9.48 1.97 -3.85
N LEU A 202 10.35 1.36 -4.64
CA LEU A 202 11.57 0.65 -4.26
C LEU A 202 12.77 1.59 -4.22
N ASN A 203 13.84 1.18 -3.55
CA ASN A 203 15.09 1.93 -3.39
C ASN A 203 14.89 3.32 -2.79
N VAL A 204 13.83 3.49 -1.99
CA VAL A 204 13.55 4.74 -1.29
C VAL A 204 14.61 4.91 -0.19
N PRO A 205 15.39 6.00 -0.19
CA PRO A 205 16.39 6.25 0.84
C PRO A 205 15.78 6.26 2.24
N ARG A 206 16.43 5.63 3.21
CA ARG A 206 16.00 5.69 4.62
C ARG A 206 16.26 7.10 5.21
N PRO A 207 15.40 7.60 6.12
CA PRO A 207 15.42 9.00 6.56
C PRO A 207 16.68 9.40 7.31
N TRP A 208 17.39 8.46 7.94
CA TRP A 208 18.63 8.69 8.69
C TRP A 208 19.88 8.85 7.82
N ARG A 209 19.77 8.73 6.49
CA ARG A 209 20.91 8.93 5.60
C ARG A 209 21.38 10.38 5.61
N ARG A 210 22.71 10.57 5.69
CA ARG A 210 23.33 11.90 5.58
C ARG A 210 23.08 12.56 4.22
N ASP A 211 22.98 11.76 3.16
CA ASP A 211 22.78 12.19 1.78
C ASP A 211 21.33 12.10 1.31
N VAL A 212 20.37 11.90 2.23
CA VAL A 212 18.96 11.58 1.93
C VAL A 212 18.32 12.52 0.90
N VAL A 213 18.61 13.82 0.94
CA VAL A 213 18.04 14.81 0.01
C VAL A 213 18.49 14.55 -1.43
N ARG A 214 19.80 14.35 -1.64
CA ARG A 214 20.33 14.03 -2.97
C ARG A 214 19.83 12.65 -3.42
N ALA A 215 19.77 11.70 -2.48
CA ALA A 215 19.31 10.36 -2.75
C ALA A 215 17.83 10.32 -3.17
N LEU A 216 16.95 11.12 -2.54
CA LEU A 216 15.52 11.15 -2.88
C LEU A 216 15.24 11.69 -4.29
N LEU A 217 16.13 12.51 -4.83
CA LEU A 217 16.00 13.06 -6.19
C LEU A 217 16.59 12.15 -7.27
N GLY A 218 17.48 11.23 -6.89
CA GLY A 218 18.21 10.38 -7.85
C GLY A 218 18.01 8.88 -7.65
N GLN A 219 17.31 8.46 -6.60
CA GLN A 219 17.01 7.07 -6.27
C GLN A 219 15.51 6.93 -6.06
N GLY A 220 14.99 5.77 -6.44
CA GLY A 220 13.57 5.50 -6.37
C GLY A 220 13.12 4.83 -7.65
N HIS A 221 12.36 3.77 -7.51
CA HIS A 221 11.83 3.03 -8.65
C HIS A 221 10.45 2.50 -8.33
N THR A 222 9.45 2.84 -9.15
CA THR A 222 8.06 2.44 -8.86
C THR A 222 7.65 1.27 -9.71
N VAL A 223 7.21 0.19 -9.07
CA VAL A 223 6.70 -1.02 -9.73
C VAL A 223 5.27 -1.34 -9.28
N VAL A 224 4.53 -2.09 -10.09
CA VAL A 224 3.15 -2.52 -9.77
C VAL A 224 3.17 -3.99 -9.34
N PRO A 225 2.92 -4.31 -8.05
CA PRO A 225 2.80 -5.70 -7.60
C PRO A 225 1.50 -6.32 -8.14
N TYR A 226 1.64 -7.49 -8.77
CA TYR A 226 0.52 -8.17 -9.42
C TYR A 226 0.32 -9.62 -9.00
N ALA A 227 1.29 -10.27 -8.37
CA ALA A 227 1.09 -11.58 -7.77
C ALA A 227 2.02 -11.79 -6.57
N PHE A 228 1.65 -12.66 -5.65
CA PHE A 228 2.54 -13.13 -4.60
C PHE A 228 2.46 -14.64 -4.43
N CYS A 229 3.52 -15.20 -3.85
CA CYS A 229 3.54 -16.54 -3.29
C CYS A 229 4.40 -16.56 -2.02
N GLN A 230 3.93 -17.27 -1.01
CA GLN A 230 4.62 -17.48 0.25
C GLN A 230 4.57 -18.96 0.62
N ARG A 231 5.74 -19.53 0.97
CA ARG A 231 5.90 -20.95 1.30
C ARG A 231 6.23 -21.20 2.77
N ASP A 232 6.72 -20.18 3.47
CA ASP A 232 7.08 -20.23 4.87
C ASP A 232 6.87 -18.85 5.54
N ALA A 233 7.03 -18.80 6.86
CA ALA A 233 6.82 -17.58 7.64
C ALA A 233 7.82 -16.46 7.31
N ASP A 234 9.00 -16.83 6.80
CA ASP A 234 10.17 -15.97 6.73
C ASP A 234 10.34 -15.35 5.34
N HIS A 235 9.86 -15.99 4.27
CA HIS A 235 10.10 -15.56 2.90
C HIS A 235 8.85 -15.46 2.05
N ALA A 236 8.70 -14.34 1.35
CA ALA A 236 7.69 -14.15 0.33
C ALA A 236 8.28 -13.67 -0.99
N ARG A 237 7.60 -13.99 -2.09
CA ARG A 237 7.92 -13.51 -3.44
C ARG A 237 6.75 -12.73 -3.98
N VAL A 238 7.03 -11.57 -4.56
CA VAL A 238 6.03 -10.73 -5.22
C VAL A 238 6.48 -10.48 -6.65
N TRP A 239 5.67 -10.89 -7.62
CA TRP A 239 5.88 -10.54 -9.02
C TRP A 239 5.38 -9.13 -9.26
N VAL A 240 6.19 -8.37 -9.99
CA VAL A 240 5.93 -6.95 -10.23
C VAL A 240 6.06 -6.62 -11.70
N TYR A 241 5.21 -5.71 -12.18
CA TYR A 241 5.42 -5.04 -13.45
C TYR A 241 6.37 -3.86 -13.23
N ASP A 242 7.50 -3.91 -13.93
CA ASP A 242 8.48 -2.84 -13.98
C ASP A 242 8.34 -2.05 -15.29
N PRO A 243 8.02 -0.75 -15.26
CA PRO A 243 7.94 0.06 -16.46
C PRO A 243 9.31 0.22 -17.18
N ASN A 244 10.45 -0.02 -16.54
CA ASN A 244 11.77 -0.04 -17.19
C ASN A 244 12.01 -1.33 -18.00
N LEU A 245 11.34 -2.42 -17.62
CA LEU A 245 11.51 -3.78 -18.18
C LEU A 245 10.11 -4.40 -18.46
N PRO A 246 9.25 -3.75 -19.26
CA PRO A 246 7.84 -4.15 -19.39
C PRO A 246 7.65 -5.53 -20.05
N ASP A 247 8.65 -6.04 -20.76
CA ASP A 247 8.65 -7.37 -21.39
C ASP A 247 9.11 -8.50 -20.44
N GLN A 248 9.63 -8.16 -19.25
CA GLN A 248 10.17 -9.12 -18.29
C GLN A 248 9.29 -9.26 -17.04
N ALA A 249 8.00 -8.87 -17.12
CA ALA A 249 7.10 -8.89 -15.97
C ALA A 249 7.01 -10.27 -15.29
N ASP A 250 7.14 -11.34 -16.07
CA ASP A 250 7.06 -12.74 -15.67
C ASP A 250 8.28 -13.17 -14.84
N ALA A 251 9.43 -12.54 -15.11
CA ALA A 251 10.72 -12.81 -14.45
C ALA A 251 11.03 -11.82 -13.33
N THR A 252 10.36 -10.66 -13.30
CA THR A 252 10.65 -9.58 -12.38
C THR A 252 9.98 -9.83 -11.03
N VAL A 253 10.79 -10.22 -10.04
CA VAL A 253 10.33 -10.60 -8.70
C VAL A 253 11.04 -9.78 -7.64
N VAL A 254 10.26 -9.22 -6.71
CA VAL A 254 10.74 -8.70 -5.43
C VAL A 254 10.68 -9.83 -4.42
N THR A 255 11.81 -10.17 -3.80
CA THR A 255 11.85 -11.12 -2.69
C THR A 255 11.83 -10.37 -1.36
N PHE A 256 11.02 -10.84 -0.43
CA PHE A 256 10.91 -10.27 0.92
C PHE A 256 11.40 -11.28 1.95
N ASP A 257 12.35 -10.88 2.76
CA ASP A 257 12.73 -11.56 4.00
C ASP A 257 11.93 -10.90 5.13
N LEU A 258 10.82 -11.54 5.48
CA LEU A 258 9.85 -11.10 6.48
C LEU A 258 10.41 -11.22 7.90
N ARG A 259 11.37 -12.12 8.13
CA ARG A 259 12.00 -12.32 9.44
C ARG A 259 12.95 -11.17 9.77
N HIS A 260 13.76 -10.75 8.81
CA HIS A 260 14.76 -9.69 8.98
C HIS A 260 14.30 -8.32 8.46
N ASP A 261 13.07 -8.22 7.96
CA ASP A 261 12.45 -6.99 7.43
C ASP A 261 13.27 -6.36 6.28
N ARG A 262 13.65 -7.21 5.32
CA ARG A 262 14.48 -6.86 4.15
C ARG A 262 13.78 -7.25 2.85
N TYR A 263 14.30 -6.71 1.76
CA TYR A 263 13.87 -7.10 0.42
C TYR A 263 15.05 -7.08 -0.54
N ALA A 264 14.98 -7.91 -1.57
CA ALA A 264 15.86 -7.82 -2.73
C ALA A 264 15.04 -7.60 -4.00
N TYR A 265 15.63 -6.85 -4.92
CA TYR A 265 15.04 -6.55 -6.22
C TYR A 265 16.14 -6.63 -7.28
N PRO A 266 16.43 -7.81 -7.84
CA PRO A 266 17.62 -8.04 -8.66
C PRO A 266 17.88 -7.04 -9.80
N PRO A 267 16.86 -6.49 -10.49
CA PRO A 267 17.10 -5.48 -11.53
C PRO A 267 17.82 -4.21 -11.04
N LEU A 268 17.83 -3.95 -9.73
CA LEU A 268 18.57 -2.84 -9.13
C LEU A 268 19.37 -3.30 -7.91
N ALA A 269 20.57 -2.76 -7.73
CA ALA A 269 21.28 -2.95 -6.48
C ALA A 269 20.46 -2.34 -5.33
N VAL A 270 20.01 -3.19 -4.39
CA VAL A 270 19.33 -2.76 -3.17
C VAL A 270 20.34 -2.69 -2.05
N ASP A 271 20.54 -1.50 -1.49
CA ASP A 271 21.30 -1.35 -0.24
C ASP A 271 20.31 -1.44 0.93
N GLU A 272 20.20 -2.62 1.52
CA GLU A 272 19.22 -2.92 2.58
C GLU A 272 19.34 -2.01 3.82
N GLN A 273 20.54 -1.49 4.08
CA GLN A 273 20.80 -0.60 5.21
C GLN A 273 20.42 0.86 4.91
N ARG A 274 20.44 1.24 3.64
CA ARG A 274 20.26 2.63 3.18
C ARG A 274 18.96 2.86 2.42
N THR A 275 18.27 1.81 2.01
CA THR A 275 17.05 1.89 1.21
C THR A 275 15.93 1.03 1.76
N THR A 276 14.71 1.30 1.32
CA THR A 276 13.49 0.64 1.77
C THR A 276 12.41 0.66 0.68
N VAL A 277 11.27 0.03 0.98
CA VAL A 277 10.07 0.01 0.16
C VAL A 277 8.99 0.85 0.79
N VAL A 278 8.31 1.64 -0.02
CA VAL A 278 7.12 2.39 0.34
C VAL A 278 5.94 1.87 -0.46
N ALA A 279 4.80 1.61 0.19
CA ALA A 279 3.61 1.03 -0.45
C ALA A 279 2.41 1.98 -0.35
N VAL A 280 2.44 3.07 -1.12
CA VAL A 280 1.38 4.10 -1.12
C VAL A 280 0.23 3.70 -2.05
N PRO A 281 -1.04 3.85 -1.64
CA PRO A 281 -2.19 3.57 -2.49
C PRO A 281 -2.35 4.60 -3.63
N LEU A 282 -2.79 4.14 -4.80
CA LEU A 282 -3.07 4.93 -5.99
C LEU A 282 -4.03 6.08 -5.71
N ALA A 283 -5.00 5.91 -4.81
CA ALA A 283 -5.95 6.95 -4.45
C ALA A 283 -5.30 8.21 -3.83
N ALA A 284 -4.06 8.14 -3.32
CA ALA A 284 -3.29 9.31 -2.90
C ALA A 284 -2.83 10.15 -4.10
N TYR A 285 -2.48 9.49 -5.20
CA TYR A 285 -2.09 10.10 -6.47
C TYR A 285 -3.30 10.55 -7.28
N LEU A 286 -4.39 9.78 -7.35
CA LEU A 286 -5.56 10.19 -8.14
C LEU A 286 -6.27 11.44 -7.57
N ARG A 287 -6.18 11.65 -6.26
CA ARG A 287 -6.86 12.76 -5.55
C ARG A 287 -5.93 13.88 -5.07
N GLY A 288 -4.61 13.70 -5.19
CA GLY A 288 -3.63 14.71 -4.80
C GLY A 288 -3.58 15.85 -5.82
N ASN A 289 -3.91 17.08 -5.41
CA ASN A 289 -3.92 18.24 -6.30
C ASN A 289 -3.38 19.52 -5.64
N THR A 290 -2.72 19.40 -4.49
CA THR A 290 -2.02 20.49 -3.80
C THR A 290 -0.56 20.08 -3.57
N ALA A 291 0.35 21.05 -3.63
CA ALA A 291 1.80 20.82 -3.46
C ALA A 291 2.42 21.78 -2.43
N VAL A 292 1.71 22.10 -1.34
CA VAL A 292 2.18 23.06 -0.33
C VAL A 292 3.50 22.60 0.30
N LEU A 293 3.57 21.34 0.73
CA LEU A 293 4.75 20.75 1.39
C LEU A 293 5.95 20.71 0.44
N ALA A 294 5.74 20.24 -0.80
CA ALA A 294 6.81 20.21 -1.81
C ALA A 294 7.27 21.62 -2.20
N SER A 295 6.35 22.60 -2.26
CA SER A 295 6.70 23.99 -2.54
C SER A 295 7.56 24.60 -1.43
N LEU A 296 7.22 24.34 -0.16
CA LEU A 296 8.04 24.77 0.99
C LEU A 296 9.41 24.08 0.97
N GLY A 297 9.44 22.77 0.69
CA GLY A 297 10.67 22.02 0.51
C GLY A 297 11.56 22.63 -0.58
N ASN A 298 10.98 22.98 -1.74
CA ASN A 298 11.67 23.65 -2.82
C ASN A 298 12.26 25.00 -2.41
N LEU A 299 11.51 25.83 -1.68
CA LEU A 299 12.01 27.12 -1.18
C LEU A 299 13.18 26.95 -0.22
N LEU A 300 13.14 25.95 0.65
CA LEU A 300 14.23 25.66 1.59
C LEU A 300 15.47 25.13 0.86
N LEU A 301 15.29 24.25 -0.14
CA LEU A 301 16.38 23.80 -1.00
C LEU A 301 17.03 24.97 -1.75
N PHE A 302 16.24 25.93 -2.23
CA PHE A 302 16.75 27.13 -2.89
C PHE A 302 17.49 28.07 -1.92
N TRP A 303 16.91 28.33 -0.74
CA TRP A 303 17.44 29.27 0.24
C TRP A 303 18.75 28.79 0.89
N PHE A 304 18.84 27.49 1.16
CA PHE A 304 20.04 26.89 1.75
C PHE A 304 20.98 26.26 0.71
N GLY A 305 20.54 26.02 -0.52
CA GLY A 305 21.41 25.61 -1.63
C GLY A 305 22.51 26.62 -1.94
N ASN A 306 22.26 27.91 -1.66
CA ASN A 306 23.22 29.00 -1.78
C ASN A 306 24.08 29.26 -0.52
N ARG A 307 23.81 28.61 0.62
CA ARG A 307 24.62 28.74 1.85
C ARG A 307 24.99 27.35 2.37
N ARG A 308 26.22 26.92 2.06
CA ARG A 308 26.96 25.73 2.55
C ARG A 308 26.11 24.54 3.03
N ARG A 309 26.24 23.44 2.27
CA ARG A 309 25.70 22.09 2.47
C ARG A 309 25.79 21.59 3.93
N GLY A 310 24.63 21.31 4.50
CA GLY A 310 24.48 20.43 5.68
C GLY A 310 23.68 21.08 6.79
N THR A 311 22.37 20.82 6.85
CA THR A 311 21.45 20.88 8.03
C THR A 311 19.97 21.14 7.66
N THR A 312 19.56 21.08 6.39
CA THR A 312 18.23 21.54 5.97
C THR A 312 17.06 20.60 6.23
N LEU A 313 17.26 19.28 6.29
CA LEU A 313 16.14 18.34 6.42
C LEU A 313 15.69 18.08 7.86
N ALA A 314 16.58 18.28 8.85
CA ALA A 314 16.17 18.25 10.27
C ALA A 314 15.10 19.30 10.55
N VAL A 315 15.17 20.45 9.90
CA VAL A 315 14.20 21.55 10.01
C VAL A 315 12.91 21.23 9.25
N LEU A 316 12.96 20.62 8.07
CA LEU A 316 11.77 20.20 7.31
C LEU A 316 10.96 19.10 8.03
N LEU A 317 11.66 18.12 8.61
CA LEU A 317 11.03 17.04 9.37
C LEU A 317 10.56 17.51 10.76
N ALA A 318 11.32 18.40 11.42
CA ALA A 318 10.86 19.06 12.63
C ALA A 318 9.63 19.95 12.36
N LEU A 319 9.59 20.71 11.26
CA LEU A 319 8.43 21.54 10.90
C LEU A 319 7.21 20.70 10.53
N ALA A 320 7.38 19.61 9.76
CA ALA A 320 6.28 18.69 9.43
C ALA A 320 5.74 17.98 10.69
N GLY A 321 6.62 17.54 11.59
CA GLY A 321 6.24 16.96 12.89
C GLY A 321 5.58 17.98 13.83
N SER A 322 6.08 19.23 13.85
CA SER A 322 5.52 20.33 14.65
C SER A 322 4.13 20.74 14.16
N LEU A 323 3.93 20.81 12.85
CA LEU A 323 2.63 21.14 12.25
C LEU A 323 1.62 20.02 12.49
N ALA A 324 2.04 18.75 12.37
CA ALA A 324 1.20 17.60 12.67
C ALA A 324 0.79 17.55 14.16
N TRP A 325 1.72 17.88 15.08
CA TRP A 325 1.44 17.95 16.51
C TRP A 325 0.50 19.12 16.88
N LEU A 326 0.68 20.29 16.28
CA LEU A 326 -0.19 21.46 16.48
C LEU A 326 -1.61 21.24 15.93
N LEU A 327 -1.72 20.58 14.76
CA LEU A 327 -3.01 20.20 14.18
C LEU A 327 -3.69 19.10 15.01
N GLY A 328 -2.93 18.14 15.55
CA GLY A 328 -3.42 17.13 16.49
C GLY A 328 -3.96 17.72 17.79
N LYS A 329 -3.30 18.73 18.37
CA LYS A 329 -3.77 19.44 19.56
C LYS A 329 -5.08 20.22 19.34
N ARG A 330 -5.31 20.78 18.15
CA ARG A 330 -6.58 21.47 17.83
C ARG A 330 -7.77 20.52 17.70
N VAL A 331 -7.54 19.26 17.31
CA VAL A 331 -8.59 18.23 17.25
C VAL A 331 -8.92 17.70 18.65
N SER A 332 -7.92 17.48 19.51
CA SER A 332 -8.18 17.10 20.91
C SER A 332 -8.72 18.25 21.78
N GLY A 333 -8.44 19.51 21.43
CA GLY A 333 -8.96 20.70 22.15
C GLY A 333 -10.44 21.02 21.92
N ARG A 334 -11.12 20.32 20.99
CA ARG A 334 -12.58 20.48 20.75
C ARG A 334 -13.44 19.35 21.31
N ILE A 335 -12.85 18.36 21.97
CA ILE A 335 -13.58 17.28 22.67
C ILE A 335 -13.55 17.50 24.21
N GLY A 336 -12.96 18.60 24.68
CA GLY A 336 -12.79 18.92 26.11
C GLY A 336 -13.50 20.19 26.59
N SER A 337 -14.79 20.37 26.33
CA SER A 337 -15.61 21.37 27.05
C SER A 337 -17.09 20.97 27.14
N GLY A 338 -17.38 19.96 27.95
CA GLY A 338 -18.75 19.59 28.34
C GLY A 338 -18.84 19.20 29.80
N ARG A 339 -18.42 20.09 30.72
CA ARG A 339 -18.51 19.85 32.16
C ARG A 339 -19.88 20.30 32.69
N SER A 340 -20.64 19.31 33.14
CA SER A 340 -21.63 19.33 34.24
C SER A 340 -22.46 20.60 34.51
N ARG A 341 -23.79 20.46 34.40
CA ARG A 341 -24.72 20.99 35.40
C ARG A 341 -25.67 19.88 35.84
N GLY A 342 -25.55 19.50 37.10
CA GLY A 342 -26.46 18.56 37.74
C GLY A 342 -27.80 19.22 38.04
N THR A 343 -28.84 18.40 38.07
CA THR A 343 -29.99 18.60 38.97
C THR A 343 -30.33 17.26 39.60
N ARG A 344 -30.51 17.32 40.91
CA ARG A 344 -30.72 16.22 41.85
C ARG A 344 -32.15 16.35 42.37
N ARG A 345 -33.00 15.33 42.17
CA ARG A 345 -34.23 14.97 42.92
C ARG A 345 -34.97 13.92 42.09
N GLN A 346 -35.68 12.93 42.60
CA GLN A 346 -35.78 12.27 43.90
C GLN A 346 -36.74 11.07 43.66
N ARG A 347 -36.41 9.89 44.23
CA ARG A 347 -37.33 8.85 44.77
C ARG A 347 -38.23 7.99 43.85
N ARG A 348 -38.10 6.68 44.13
CA ARG A 348 -39.13 5.61 44.28
C ARG A 348 -39.84 5.15 42.99
N PHE A 349 -40.27 3.91 42.78
CA PHE A 349 -40.08 2.54 43.29
C PHE A 349 -40.89 1.68 42.30
N THR A 350 -40.64 0.37 42.27
CA THR A 350 -41.47 -0.72 41.68
C THR A 350 -41.71 -0.77 40.17
N GLY A 351 -41.66 -1.99 39.62
CA GLY A 351 -42.71 -2.42 38.69
C GLY A 351 -42.24 -3.19 37.46
N ALA A 352 -42.21 -4.50 37.59
CA ALA A 352 -42.09 -5.50 36.55
C ALA A 352 -42.94 -5.25 35.28
N SER A 353 -42.37 -5.57 34.11
CA SER A 353 -43.05 -6.09 32.92
C SER A 353 -41.94 -6.64 32.00
N ARG A 354 -42.00 -7.79 31.32
CA ARG A 354 -43.11 -8.51 30.69
C ARG A 354 -42.69 -9.97 30.50
N SER A 355 -43.56 -10.93 30.82
CA SER A 355 -43.76 -12.13 29.99
C SER A 355 -45.09 -12.80 30.34
N ALA A 356 -45.68 -13.41 29.31
CA ALA A 356 -46.77 -14.39 29.33
C ALA A 356 -48.20 -13.90 29.67
N ALA A 357 -49.05 -13.88 28.63
CA ALA A 357 -50.39 -14.47 28.70
C ALA A 357 -50.72 -15.07 27.32
N ALA A 358 -51.03 -16.36 27.34
CA ALA A 358 -51.53 -17.18 26.25
C ALA A 358 -53.07 -17.15 26.25
N SER A 359 -53.68 -17.45 25.10
CA SER A 359 -54.83 -18.36 24.91
C SER A 359 -55.20 -18.31 23.42
N ALA A 360 -55.01 -19.35 22.61
CA ALA A 360 -55.79 -20.58 22.53
C ALA A 360 -57.30 -20.33 22.35
N ALA A 361 -57.77 -20.58 21.13
CA ALA A 361 -59.13 -21.03 20.83
C ALA A 361 -59.07 -21.90 19.56
N SER A 362 -59.25 -23.19 19.77
CA SER A 362 -59.53 -24.23 18.78
C SER A 362 -60.90 -24.02 18.14
N ALA A 363 -61.03 -24.27 16.83
CA ALA A 363 -62.26 -24.79 16.24
C ALA A 363 -61.95 -25.59 14.98
N SER A 364 -62.34 -26.86 15.04
CA SER A 364 -62.30 -27.91 14.03
C SER A 364 -63.35 -27.75 12.91
N ARG A 365 -63.15 -28.53 11.82
CA ARG A 365 -64.08 -28.91 10.72
C ARG A 365 -64.01 -27.93 9.53
N ARG A 366 -63.80 -28.35 8.27
CA ARG A 366 -63.95 -29.64 7.59
C ARG A 366 -62.79 -29.87 6.62
#